data_AF-A0A377XBB6-F1
#
_entry.id   AF-A0A377XBB6-F1
#
_cell.length_a   1.000
_cell.length_b   1.000
_cell.length_c   1.000
_cell.angle_alpha   90.00
_cell.angle_beta   90.00
_cell.angle_gamma   90.00
#
_symmetry.space_group_name_H-M   'P 1'
#
loop_
_entity.id
_entity.type
_entity.pdbx_description
1 polymer ?
#
loop_
_entity_poly.entity_id
_entity_poly.type
_entity_poly.pdbx_seq_one_letter_code
_entity_poly.pdbx_strand_id
1 'polypeptide(L)'
;MDINEFQKAAGVSLALATRWHPHIVAAMKEFGIIKPLDQAMFIAQAGMKALVFTQLVESFNYSVTGLAGFVRAGRLTQGQANSLGRRQGEPSLPLERQRAHCQSGVQQTHGE
;
A
#
# COMPACT_ATOMS: atom_id res chain seq x y z
N MET A 1 -3.38 2.15 25.03
CA MET A 1 -2.89 3.27 24.20
C MET A 1 -4.03 4.23 23.95
N ASP A 2 -3.92 5.44 24.46
CA ASP A 2 -4.88 6.50 24.16
C ASP A 2 -4.63 7.14 22.78
N ILE A 3 -5.52 8.05 22.36
CA ILE A 3 -5.43 8.68 21.05
C ILE A 3 -4.21 9.61 20.89
N ASN A 4 -3.75 10.24 21.98
CA ASN A 4 -2.60 11.14 21.94
C ASN A 4 -1.29 10.35 21.80
N GLU A 5 -1.18 9.23 22.51
CA GLU A 5 -0.08 8.28 22.36
C GLU A 5 -0.03 7.72 20.95
N PHE A 6 -1.17 7.29 20.40
CA PHE A 6 -1.25 6.79 19.03
C PHE A 6 -0.85 7.85 18.01
N GLN A 7 -1.37 9.08 18.12
CA GLN A 7 -1.06 10.17 17.21
C GLN A 7 0.45 10.43 17.15
N LYS A 8 1.10 10.48 18.32
CA LYS A 8 2.55 10.68 18.43
C LYS A 8 3.34 9.50 17.88
N ALA A 9 2.94 8.27 18.23
CA ALA A 9 3.62 7.05 17.78
C ALA A 9 3.50 6.83 16.26
N ALA A 10 2.35 7.16 15.67
CA ALA A 10 2.10 7.01 14.24
C ALA A 10 2.59 8.21 13.41
N GLY A 11 2.87 9.35 14.03
CA GLY A 11 3.30 10.57 13.32
C GLY A 11 2.22 11.13 12.39
N VAL A 12 0.95 11.04 12.78
CA VAL A 12 -0.21 11.42 11.94
C VAL A 12 -0.91 12.69 12.42
N SER A 13 -1.73 13.28 11.55
CA SER A 13 -2.65 14.36 11.94
C SER A 13 -3.73 13.85 12.90
N LEU A 14 -4.35 14.76 13.67
CA LEU A 14 -5.45 14.40 14.57
C LEU A 14 -6.61 13.73 13.81
N ALA A 15 -6.93 14.19 12.60
CA ALA A 15 -7.98 13.59 11.77
C ALA A 15 -7.70 12.12 11.43
N LEU A 16 -6.44 11.79 11.08
CA LEU A 16 -6.02 10.42 10.83
C LEU A 16 -5.96 9.61 12.13
N ALA A 17 -5.50 10.20 13.23
CA ALA A 17 -5.50 9.56 14.55
C ALA A 17 -6.92 9.15 14.95
N THR A 18 -7.88 10.07 14.86
CA THR A 18 -9.30 9.81 15.17
C THR A 18 -9.89 8.73 14.27
N ARG A 19 -9.54 8.72 12.98
CA ARG A 19 -9.99 7.68 12.05
C ARG A 19 -9.45 6.30 12.41
N TRP A 20 -8.17 6.19 12.76
CA TRP A 20 -7.46 4.91 12.83
C TRP A 20 -7.34 4.33 14.23
N HIS A 21 -7.32 5.16 15.27
CA HIS A 21 -7.15 4.77 16.66
C HIS A 21 -8.07 3.60 17.10
N PRO A 22 -9.40 3.64 16.89
CA PRO A 22 -10.27 2.55 17.35
C PRO A 22 -9.94 1.21 16.68
N HIS A 23 -9.58 1.23 15.40
CA HIS A 23 -9.26 0.02 14.64
C HIS A 23 -7.91 -0.57 15.03
N ILE A 24 -6.89 0.27 15.19
CA ILE A 24 -5.54 -0.16 15.55
C ILE A 24 -5.51 -0.70 16.99
N VAL A 25 -6.17 -0.01 17.92
CA VAL A 25 -6.25 -0.49 19.31
C VAL A 25 -7.06 -1.78 19.41
N ALA A 26 -8.16 -1.91 18.67
CA ALA A 26 -8.92 -3.15 18.63
C ALA A 26 -8.09 -4.32 18.10
N ALA A 27 -7.38 -4.15 16.98
CA ALA A 27 -6.53 -5.19 16.40
C ALA A 27 -5.38 -5.57 17.34
N MET A 28 -4.67 -4.59 17.93
CA MET A 28 -3.62 -4.88 18.91
C MET A 28 -4.15 -5.65 20.12
N LYS A 29 -5.37 -5.34 20.58
CA LYS A 29 -6.01 -6.06 21.68
C LYS A 29 -6.39 -7.49 21.28
N GLU A 30 -7.00 -7.66 20.11
CA GLU A 30 -7.45 -8.95 19.58
C GLU A 30 -6.28 -9.93 19.39
N PHE A 31 -5.16 -9.45 18.84
CA PHE A 31 -3.98 -10.28 18.55
C PHE A 31 -2.92 -10.25 19.66
N GLY A 32 -3.22 -9.69 20.83
CA GLY A 32 -2.33 -9.72 21.99
C GLY A 32 -1.04 -8.90 21.83
N ILE A 33 -1.04 -7.85 21.00
CA ILE A 33 0.07 -6.91 20.85
C ILE A 33 0.06 -5.93 22.03
N ILE A 34 0.57 -6.38 23.18
CA ILE A 34 0.45 -5.67 24.47
C ILE A 34 1.73 -4.91 24.83
N LYS A 35 2.92 -5.45 24.52
CA LYS A 35 4.18 -4.84 24.94
C LYS A 35 4.38 -3.50 24.21
N PRO A 36 4.82 -2.43 24.90
CA PRO A 36 5.00 -1.12 24.26
C PRO A 36 5.90 -1.14 23.03
N LEU A 37 6.99 -1.93 23.06
CA LEU A 37 7.90 -2.07 21.92
C LEU A 37 7.21 -2.74 20.72
N ASP A 38 6.42 -3.79 20.96
CA ASP A 38 5.69 -4.50 19.90
C ASP A 38 4.60 -3.61 19.28
N GLN A 39 3.92 -2.80 20.12
CA GLN A 39 2.96 -1.81 19.65
C GLN A 39 3.62 -0.73 18.78
N ALA A 40 4.76 -0.21 19.20
CA ALA A 40 5.52 0.77 18.43
C ALA A 40 5.98 0.19 17.07
N MET A 41 6.51 -1.04 17.07
CA MET A 41 6.90 -1.73 15.84
C MET A 41 5.71 -1.98 14.92
N PHE A 42 4.58 -2.43 15.47
CA PHE A 42 3.36 -2.68 14.72
C PHE A 42 2.85 -1.40 14.05
N ILE A 43 2.76 -0.30 14.81
CA ILE A 43 2.32 1.02 14.30
C ILE A 43 3.26 1.53 13.21
N ALA A 44 4.58 1.42 13.41
CA ALA A 44 5.56 1.87 12.43
C ALA A 44 5.45 1.07 11.11
N GLN A 45 5.33 -0.25 11.19
CA GLN A 45 5.22 -1.11 10.01
C GLN A 45 3.89 -0.93 9.29
N ALA A 46 2.77 -0.85 10.02
CA ALA A 46 1.46 -0.59 9.46
C ALA A 46 1.41 0.79 8.78
N GLY A 47 1.95 1.82 9.45
CA GLY A 47 2.06 3.17 8.91
C GLY A 47 2.88 3.20 7.62
N MET A 48 4.09 2.63 7.61
CA MET A 48 4.94 2.61 6.42
C MET A 48 4.24 1.94 5.22
N LYS A 49 3.59 0.78 5.44
CA LYS A 49 2.90 0.04 4.38
C LYS A 49 1.65 0.74 3.85
N ALA A 50 0.97 1.50 4.70
CA ALA A 50 -0.24 2.26 4.35
C ALA A 50 0.04 3.72 3.92
N LEU A 51 1.30 4.06 3.59
CA LEU A 51 1.74 5.44 3.33
C LEU A 51 1.26 6.41 4.42
N VAL A 52 1.64 6.11 5.66
CA VAL A 52 1.28 6.86 6.87
C VAL A 52 -0.24 6.92 7.04
N PHE A 53 -0.89 5.76 6.90
CA PHE A 53 -2.34 5.57 7.09
C PHE A 53 -3.23 6.35 6.09
N THR A 54 -2.72 6.64 4.90
CA THR A 54 -3.47 7.35 3.83
C THR A 54 -3.96 6.42 2.72
N GLN A 55 -3.36 5.25 2.54
CA GLN A 55 -3.73 4.28 1.50
C GLN A 55 -3.95 2.88 2.07
N LEU A 56 -5.00 2.20 1.59
CA LEU A 56 -5.36 0.83 1.99
C LEU A 56 -5.34 -0.17 0.83
N VAL A 57 -5.38 0.36 -0.39
CA VAL A 57 -5.39 -0.45 -1.60
C VAL A 57 -4.22 0.03 -2.42
N GLU A 58 -3.43 -0.92 -2.93
CA GLU A 58 -2.37 -0.61 -3.88
C GLU A 58 -2.96 -0.01 -5.16
N SER A 59 -2.22 0.92 -5.77
CA SER A 59 -2.59 1.46 -7.07
C SER A 59 -1.66 0.92 -8.14
N PHE A 60 -2.26 0.36 -9.20
CA PHE A 60 -1.54 -0.08 -10.40
C PHE A 60 -1.33 1.06 -11.40
N ASN A 61 -1.39 2.32 -10.94
CA ASN A 61 -1.19 3.51 -11.76
C ASN A 61 0.30 3.82 -12.00
N TYR A 62 1.02 2.88 -12.61
CA TYR A 62 2.43 3.05 -12.98
C TYR A 62 2.57 3.72 -14.35
N SER A 63 3.60 4.58 -14.49
CA SER A 63 4.04 5.02 -15.82
C SER A 63 4.82 3.91 -16.52
N VAL A 64 4.99 4.00 -17.84
CA VAL A 64 5.86 3.10 -18.59
C VAL A 64 7.26 3.03 -17.96
N THR A 65 7.82 4.17 -17.57
CA THR A 65 9.11 4.25 -16.85
C THR A 65 9.04 3.62 -15.45
N GLY A 66 7.94 3.82 -14.73
CA GLY A 66 7.71 3.21 -13.42
C GLY A 66 7.63 1.69 -13.46
N LEU A 67 7.25 1.11 -14.62
CA LEU A 67 7.22 -0.33 -14.83
C LEU A 67 8.59 -0.96 -15.13
N ALA A 68 9.65 -0.16 -15.32
CA ALA A 68 10.98 -0.67 -15.65
C ALA A 68 11.54 -1.65 -14.59
N GLY A 69 11.18 -1.47 -13.32
CA GLY A 69 11.56 -2.40 -12.25
C GLY A 69 10.98 -3.80 -12.45
N PHE A 70 9.71 -3.90 -12.87
CA PHE A 70 9.06 -5.17 -13.16
C PHE A 70 9.63 -5.86 -14.40
N VAL A 71 10.06 -5.08 -15.40
CA VAL A 71 10.75 -5.61 -16.58
C VAL A 71 12.11 -6.20 -16.22
N ARG A 72 12.92 -5.49 -15.42
CA ARG A 72 14.22 -6.00 -14.95
C ARG A 72 14.08 -7.26 -14.09
N ALA A 73 13.00 -7.34 -13.30
CA ALA A 73 12.68 -8.51 -12.50
C ALA A 73 12.08 -9.69 -13.30
N GLY A 74 11.93 -9.55 -14.63
CA GLY A 74 11.37 -10.60 -15.49
C GLY A 74 9.87 -10.84 -15.33
N ARG A 75 9.16 -9.98 -14.59
CA ARG A 75 7.71 -10.10 -14.34
C ARG A 75 6.87 -9.55 -15.51
N LEU A 76 7.42 -8.59 -16.25
CA LEU A 76 6.81 -8.04 -17.45
C LEU A 76 7.81 -8.00 -18.60
N THR A 77 7.31 -8.16 -19.82
CA THR A 77 8.08 -7.82 -21.03
C THR A 77 8.07 -6.30 -21.26
N GLN A 78 9.05 -5.79 -22.00
CA GLN A 78 9.07 -4.38 -22.41
C GLN A 78 7.81 -3.99 -23.21
N GLY A 79 7.30 -4.91 -24.04
CA GLY A 79 6.04 -4.72 -24.78
C GLY A 79 4.84 -4.57 -23.85
N GLN A 80 4.74 -5.40 -22.81
CA GLN A 80 3.69 -5.29 -21.78
C GLN A 80 3.81 -4.00 -20.96
N ALA A 81 5.01 -3.57 -20.61
CA ALA A 81 5.20 -2.29 -19.91
C ALA A 81 4.74 -1.09 -20.76
N ASN A 82 4.99 -1.13 -22.07
CA ASN A 82 4.55 -0.08 -23.01
C ASN A 82 3.03 -0.05 -23.24
N SER A 83 2.35 -1.20 -23.14
CA SER A 83 0.89 -1.29 -23.32
C SER A 83 0.12 -0.99 -22.03
N LEU A 84 0.64 -1.41 -20.88
CA LEU A 84 0.00 -1.27 -19.57
C LEU A 84 0.36 0.03 -18.86
N GLY A 85 1.52 0.61 -19.14
CA GLY A 85 1.99 1.82 -18.47
C GLY A 85 1.26 3.09 -18.91
N ARG A 86 1.13 4.03 -17.98
CA ARG A 86 0.62 5.38 -18.25
C ARG A 86 1.56 6.13 -19.17
N ARG A 87 1.02 6.76 -20.21
CA ARG A 87 1.76 7.54 -21.21
C ARG A 87 1.94 9.00 -20.78
N GLN A 88 2.91 9.68 -21.39
CA GLN A 88 3.11 11.12 -21.17
C GLN A 88 1.84 11.88 -21.64
N GLY A 89 1.29 12.74 -20.77
CA GLY A 89 0.04 13.46 -21.02
C GLY A 89 -1.22 12.78 -20.47
N GLU A 90 -1.15 11.51 -20.04
CA GLU A 90 -2.26 10.88 -19.31
C GLU A 90 -2.19 11.29 -17.82
N PRO A 91 -3.25 11.89 -17.24
CA PRO A 91 -3.26 12.29 -15.83
C PRO A 91 -3.28 11.06 -14.89
N SER A 92 -3.97 9.99 -15.28
CA SER A 92 -4.00 8.71 -14.57
C SER A 92 -4.22 7.57 -15.56
N LEU A 93 -3.75 6.37 -15.22
CA LEU A 93 -4.01 5.18 -16.00
C LEU A 93 -5.49 4.79 -15.83
N PRO A 94 -6.26 4.59 -16.92
CA PRO A 94 -7.65 4.15 -16.82
C PRO A 94 -7.81 2.89 -15.98
N LEU A 95 -8.89 2.80 -15.20
CA LEU A 95 -9.14 1.68 -14.28
C LEU A 95 -9.15 0.31 -14.97
N GLU A 96 -9.54 0.26 -16.24
CA GLU A 96 -9.52 -0.96 -17.04
C GLU A 96 -8.09 -1.47 -17.29
N ARG A 97 -7.15 -0.57 -17.60
CA ARG A 97 -5.73 -0.91 -17.74
C ARG A 97 -5.09 -1.27 -16.40
N GLN A 98 -5.51 -0.64 -15.31
CA GLN A 98 -5.09 -1.05 -13.96
C GLN A 98 -5.54 -2.47 -13.62
N ARG A 99 -6.78 -2.85 -13.99
CA ARG A 99 -7.28 -4.23 -13.81
C ARG A 99 -6.49 -5.25 -14.62
N ALA A 100 -6.17 -4.94 -15.88
CA ALA A 100 -5.36 -5.82 -16.72
C ALA A 100 -3.97 -6.06 -16.11
N HIS A 101 -3.35 -5.02 -15.53
CA HIS A 101 -2.06 -5.16 -14.86
C HIS A 101 -2.15 -6.05 -13.62
N CYS A 102 -3.18 -5.88 -12.77
CA CYS A 102 -3.41 -6.72 -11.60
C CYS A 102 -3.63 -8.21 -12.00
N GLN A 103 -4.49 -8.47 -12.99
CA GLN A 103 -4.77 -9.82 -13.47
C GLN A 103 -3.51 -10.52 -14.00
N SER A 104 -2.66 -9.81 -14.76
CA SER A 104 -1.39 -10.37 -15.25
C SER A 104 -0.42 -10.76 -14.13
N GLY A 105 -0.41 -9.99 -13.02
CA GLY A 105 0.47 -10.27 -11.89
C GLY A 105 -0.04 -11.40 -11.00
N VAL A 106 -1.36 -11.48 -10.77
CA VAL A 106 -1.98 -12.54 -9.96
C VAL A 106 -1.82 -13.91 -10.62
N GLN A 107 -2.06 -14.02 -11.94
CA GLN A 107 -1.87 -15.27 -12.69
C GLN A 107 -0.41 -15.79 -12.64
N GLN A 108 0.58 -14.90 -12.53
CA GLN A 108 1.99 -15.28 -12.48
C GLN A 108 2.48 -15.70 -11.08
N THR A 109 1.76 -15.35 -10.01
CA THR A 109 2.28 -15.43 -8.63
C THR A 109 1.48 -16.33 -7.71
N HIS A 110 0.18 -16.48 -7.95
CA HIS A 110 -0.74 -17.25 -7.10
C HIS A 110 -1.52 -18.30 -7.90
N GLY A 111 -1.04 -18.67 -9.10
CA GLY A 111 -1.65 -19.71 -9.91
C GLY A 111 -1.53 -21.08 -9.25
N GLU A 112 -2.69 -21.64 -8.89
CA GLU A 112 -2.95 -23.08 -9.03
C GLU A 112 -2.92 -23.48 -10.51
#